data_AF-A0A7Z9Q5R7-F1
#
_entry.id   AF-A0A7Z9Q5R7-F1
#
_cell.length_a   1.000
_cell.length_b   1.000
_cell.length_c   1.000
_cell.angle_alpha   90.00
_cell.angle_beta   90.00
_cell.angle_gamma   90.00
#
_symmetry.space_group_name_H-M   'P 1'
#
loop_
_entity.id
_entity.type
_entity.pdbx_description
1 polymer ?
#
loop_
_entity_poly.entity_id
_entity_poly.type
_entity_poly.pdbx_seq_one_letter_code
_entity_poly.pdbx_strand_id
1 'polypeptide(L)'
;MITKLFQALSKTRNGIAGAFNTLLKQRVTPETLEMLEETLITADLGIYTTSGIIKVVEKNATKNFIKAVRNHMFSILPEEIHELPDNPYVVLIVGVNGTGKTTTAAKLAHYYKSMGRSVILVGADTYRAAALEQLKI
;
A
#
# COMPACT_ATOMS: atom_id res chain seq x y z
N MET A 1 -14.03 5.76 7.05
CA MET A 1 -12.72 5.08 6.86
C MET A 1 -12.31 5.07 5.39
N ILE A 2 -13.14 4.55 4.49
CA ILE A 2 -12.88 4.47 3.04
C ILE A 2 -12.56 5.84 2.41
N THR A 3 -13.29 6.90 2.73
CA THR A 3 -13.05 8.24 2.16
C THR A 3 -11.64 8.77 2.41
N LYS A 4 -11.09 8.57 3.62
CA LYS A 4 -9.71 9.01 3.96
C LYS A 4 -8.67 8.23 3.15
N LEU A 5 -8.88 6.92 2.95
CA LEU A 5 -8.02 6.09 2.12
C LEU A 5 -8.03 6.56 0.66
N PHE A 6 -9.22 6.77 0.10
CA PHE A 6 -9.38 7.26 -1.28
C PHE A 6 -8.75 8.64 -1.49
N GLN A 7 -8.84 9.52 -0.49
CA GLN A 7 -8.22 10.84 -0.54
C GLN A 7 -6.69 10.74 -0.49
N ALA A 8 -6.14 9.91 0.40
CA ALA A 8 -4.69 9.69 0.51
C ALA A 8 -4.09 9.09 -0.77
N LEU A 9 -4.81 8.18 -1.43
CA LEU A 9 -4.38 7.52 -2.67
C LEU A 9 -4.68 8.32 -3.95
N SER A 10 -5.29 9.51 -3.83
CA SER A 10 -5.80 10.26 -4.99
C SER A 10 -4.74 10.57 -6.05
N LYS A 11 -3.53 10.99 -5.63
CA LYS A 11 -2.42 11.30 -6.55
C LYS A 11 -1.99 10.07 -7.36
N THR A 12 -1.67 8.97 -6.68
CA THR A 12 -1.28 7.69 -7.31
C THR A 12 -2.39 7.17 -8.23
N ARG A 13 -3.64 7.18 -7.76
CA ARG A 13 -4.79 6.75 -8.54
C ARG A 13 -4.95 7.56 -9.82
N ASN A 14 -4.81 8.89 -9.75
CA ASN A 14 -4.97 9.74 -10.92
C ASN A 14 -3.89 9.48 -11.98
N GLY A 15 -2.64 9.26 -11.56
CA GLY A 15 -1.55 8.88 -12.47
C GLY A 15 -1.81 7.55 -13.17
N ILE A 16 -2.09 6.49 -12.40
CA ILE A 16 -2.33 5.14 -12.94
C ILE A 16 -3.61 5.10 -13.81
N ALA A 17 -4.70 5.73 -13.36
CA ALA A 17 -5.94 5.77 -14.13
C ALA A 17 -5.75 6.52 -15.46
N GLY A 18 -4.93 7.57 -15.49
CA GLY A 18 -4.56 8.26 -16.73
C GLY A 18 -3.92 7.32 -17.75
N ALA A 19 -2.93 6.54 -17.33
CA ALA A 19 -2.23 5.59 -18.19
C ALA A 19 -3.18 4.56 -18.82
N PHE A 20 -4.02 3.92 -18.00
CA PHE A 20 -4.99 2.95 -18.49
C PHE A 20 -6.06 3.58 -19.39
N ASN A 21 -6.50 4.81 -19.10
CA ASN A 21 -7.47 5.52 -19.94
C ASN A 21 -6.89 5.88 -21.32
N THR A 22 -5.60 6.24 -21.40
CA THR A 22 -4.92 6.47 -22.67
C THR A 22 -4.87 5.18 -23.48
N LEU A 23 -4.50 4.07 -22.84
CA LEU A 23 -4.44 2.76 -23.50
C LEU A 23 -5.82 2.29 -23.99
N LEU A 24 -6.90 2.54 -23.22
CA LEU A 24 -8.27 2.20 -23.65
C LEU A 24 -8.74 2.97 -24.89
N LYS A 25 -8.18 4.16 -25.14
CA LYS A 25 -8.51 4.98 -26.32
C LYS A 25 -7.66 4.63 -27.54
N GLN A 26 -6.54 3.92 -27.33
CA GLN A 26 -5.61 3.53 -28.37
C GLN A 26 -5.70 2.01 -28.61
N ARG A 27 -5.05 1.52 -29.67
CA ARG A 27 -4.87 0.08 -29.84
C ARG A 27 -3.75 -0.37 -28.94
N VAL A 28 -3.86 -1.59 -28.41
CA VAL A 28 -2.75 -2.24 -27.71
C VAL A 28 -1.69 -2.60 -28.76
N THR A 29 -0.61 -1.84 -28.78
CA THR A 29 0.59 -2.04 -29.61
C THR A 29 1.85 -2.05 -28.70
N PRO A 30 2.99 -2.55 -29.19
CA PRO A 30 4.24 -2.52 -28.42
C PRO A 30 4.57 -1.13 -27.84
N GLU A 31 4.36 -0.07 -28.62
CA GLU A 31 4.65 1.31 -28.21
C GLU A 31 3.73 1.76 -27.06
N THR A 32 2.44 1.43 -27.12
CA THR A 32 1.50 1.78 -26.04
C THR A 32 1.74 1.00 -24.76
N LEU A 33 2.29 -0.21 -24.86
CA LEU A 33 2.65 -1.03 -23.72
C LEU A 33 3.93 -0.53 -23.05
N GLU A 34 4.91 -0.08 -23.83
CA GLU A 34 6.11 0.58 -23.32
C GLU A 34 5.76 1.84 -22.53
N MET A 35 4.87 2.69 -23.05
CA MET A 35 4.37 3.87 -22.33
C MET A 35 3.65 3.52 -21.01
N LEU A 36 2.86 2.44 -21.03
CA LEU A 36 2.19 1.94 -19.83
C LEU A 36 3.22 1.45 -18.81
N GLU A 37 4.21 0.68 -19.24
CA GLU A 37 5.29 0.16 -18.40
C GLU A 37 6.06 1.31 -17.72
N GLU A 38 6.51 2.31 -18.48
CA GLU A 38 7.21 3.48 -17.95
C GLU A 38 6.38 4.19 -16.87
N THR A 39 5.09 4.37 -17.12
CA THR A 39 4.18 5.03 -16.16
C THR A 39 4.01 4.21 -14.89
N LEU A 40 3.88 2.88 -15.00
CA LEU A 40 3.72 2.00 -13.85
C LEU A 40 5.01 1.88 -13.02
N ILE A 41 6.17 1.88 -13.66
CA ILE A 41 7.47 1.91 -12.96
C ILE A 41 7.67 3.22 -12.21
N THR A 42 7.35 4.36 -12.84
CA THR A 42 7.40 5.69 -12.20
C THR A 42 6.42 5.81 -11.03
N ALA A 43 5.36 5.00 -11.01
CA ALA A 43 4.40 4.90 -9.91
C ALA A 43 4.82 3.93 -8.79
N ASP A 44 6.09 3.51 -8.75
CA ASP A 44 6.68 2.63 -7.73
C ASP A 44 6.11 1.19 -7.66
N LEU A 45 5.54 0.65 -8.77
CA LEU A 45 5.04 -0.74 -8.76
C LEU A 45 6.15 -1.79 -8.83
N GLY A 46 7.33 -1.41 -9.31
CA GLY A 46 8.46 -2.31 -9.52
C GLY A 46 8.32 -3.22 -10.75
N ILE A 47 9.46 -3.75 -11.20
CA ILE A 47 9.58 -4.46 -12.49
C ILE A 47 8.68 -5.69 -12.57
N TYR A 48 8.66 -6.53 -11.52
CA TYR A 48 7.91 -7.79 -11.54
C TYR A 48 6.39 -7.57 -11.62
N THR A 49 5.88 -6.64 -10.82
CA THR A 49 4.45 -6.29 -10.82
C THR A 49 4.04 -5.69 -12.15
N THR A 50 4.83 -4.74 -12.67
CA THR A 50 4.57 -4.10 -13.96
C THR A 50 4.59 -5.11 -15.10
N SER A 51 5.61 -5.98 -15.16
CA SER A 51 5.70 -7.05 -16.16
C SER A 51 4.47 -7.99 -16.12
N GLY A 52 3.98 -8.31 -14.92
CA GLY A 52 2.76 -9.10 -14.75
C GLY A 52 1.52 -8.39 -15.33
N ILE A 53 1.37 -7.09 -15.06
CA ILE A 53 0.29 -6.26 -15.59
C ILE A 53 0.35 -6.19 -17.13
N ILE A 54 1.52 -5.93 -17.72
CA ILE A 54 1.70 -5.85 -19.17
C ILE A 54 1.27 -7.15 -19.86
N LYS A 55 1.73 -8.30 -19.36
CA LYS A 55 1.32 -9.62 -19.89
C LYS A 55 -0.19 -9.84 -19.83
N VAL A 56 -0.85 -9.39 -18.76
CA VAL A 56 -2.30 -9.49 -18.61
C VAL A 56 -3.02 -8.58 -19.61
N VAL A 57 -2.51 -7.38 -19.85
CA VAL A 57 -3.03 -6.45 -20.86
C VAL A 57 -2.91 -7.06 -22.26
N GLU A 58 -1.72 -7.53 -22.64
CA GLU A 58 -1.45 -8.15 -23.94
C GLU A 58 -2.39 -9.33 -24.23
N LYS A 59 -2.51 -10.26 -23.27
CA LYS A 59 -3.38 -11.44 -23.40
C LYS A 59 -4.86 -11.08 -23.55
N ASN A 60 -5.27 -9.91 -23.06
CA ASN A 60 -6.65 -9.45 -23.07
C ASN A 60 -6.86 -8.23 -23.98
N ALA A 61 -5.95 -7.97 -24.92
CA ALA A 61 -5.98 -6.79 -25.79
C ALA A 61 -7.29 -6.59 -26.58
N THR A 62 -7.96 -7.69 -26.92
CA THR A 62 -9.24 -7.69 -27.66
C THR A 62 -10.48 -7.66 -26.76
N LYS A 63 -10.30 -7.67 -25.43
CA LYS A 63 -11.34 -7.70 -24.41
C LYS A 63 -11.17 -6.54 -23.43
N ASN A 64 -12.08 -6.41 -22.47
CA ASN A 64 -11.91 -5.48 -21.36
C ASN A 64 -10.80 -5.97 -20.41
N PHE A 65 -9.55 -5.56 -20.68
CA PHE A 65 -8.39 -5.94 -19.88
C PHE A 65 -8.40 -5.33 -18.47
N ILE A 66 -9.13 -4.25 -18.20
CA ILE A 66 -9.17 -3.61 -16.87
C ILE A 66 -9.66 -4.57 -15.79
N LYS A 67 -10.68 -5.38 -16.11
CA LYS A 67 -11.17 -6.41 -15.17
C LYS A 67 -10.12 -7.49 -14.95
N ALA A 68 -9.40 -7.90 -15.99
CA ALA A 68 -8.34 -8.90 -15.89
C ALA A 68 -7.14 -8.38 -15.08
N VAL A 69 -6.71 -7.14 -15.31
CA VAL A 69 -5.65 -6.48 -14.54
C VAL A 69 -6.05 -6.36 -13.07
N ARG A 70 -7.28 -5.91 -12.78
CA ARG A 70 -7.80 -5.85 -11.41
C ARG A 70 -7.70 -7.21 -10.71
N ASN A 71 -8.17 -8.28 -11.36
CA ASN A 71 -8.14 -9.62 -10.79
C ASN A 71 -6.70 -10.10 -10.56
N HIS A 72 -5.79 -9.81 -11.50
CA HIS A 72 -4.37 -10.12 -11.32
C HIS A 72 -3.76 -9.37 -10.13
N MET A 73 -4.03 -8.07 -10.00
CA MET A 73 -3.58 -7.28 -8.86
C MET A 73 -4.10 -7.83 -7.53
N PHE A 74 -5.36 -8.28 -7.47
CA PHE A 74 -5.86 -8.95 -6.27
C PHE A 74 -5.15 -10.27 -6.00
N SER A 75 -4.84 -11.07 -7.03
CA SER A 75 -4.19 -12.37 -6.85
C SER A 75 -2.74 -12.30 -6.36
N ILE A 76 -2.06 -11.17 -6.52
CA ILE A 76 -0.69 -10.97 -6.05
C ILE A 76 -0.62 -10.29 -4.68
N LEU A 77 -1.75 -9.78 -4.16
CA LEU A 77 -1.80 -9.29 -2.79
C LEU A 77 -1.73 -10.49 -1.84
N PRO A 78 -0.94 -10.40 -0.75
CA PRO A 78 -0.93 -11.45 0.25
C PRO A 78 -2.32 -11.61 0.87
N GLU A 79 -2.75 -12.85 1.09
CA GLU A 79 -3.91 -13.13 1.93
C GLU A 79 -3.50 -12.88 3.39
N GLU A 80 -3.92 -11.75 3.96
CA GLU A 80 -3.68 -11.46 5.37
C GLU A 80 -4.96 -11.64 6.18
N ILE A 81 -5.04 -12.76 6.91
CA ILE A 81 -5.86 -12.85 8.12
C ILE A 81 -4.91 -13.18 9.27
N HIS A 82 -4.46 -12.15 9.98
CA HIS A 82 -3.85 -12.33 11.28
C HIS A 82 -4.94 -12.24 12.34
N GLU A 83 -5.32 -13.39 12.91
CA GLU A 83 -5.98 -13.39 14.20
C GLU A 83 -5.01 -12.82 15.23
N LEU A 84 -5.47 -11.90 16.07
CA LEU A 84 -4.67 -11.40 17.18
C LEU A 84 -4.60 -12.51 18.24
N PRO A 85 -3.43 -13.13 18.49
CA PRO A 85 -3.30 -14.24 19.44
C PRO A 85 -3.51 -13.77 20.89
N ASP A 86 -3.50 -14.74 21.81
CA ASP A 86 -3.83 -14.54 23.22
C ASP A 86 -2.95 -13.51 23.96
N ASN A 87 -3.55 -12.90 25.00
CA ASN A 87 -3.00 -11.77 25.74
C ASN A 87 -1.84 -12.16 26.69
N PRO A 88 -0.77 -11.34 26.80
CA PRO A 88 -0.60 -10.06 26.11
C PRO A 88 -0.12 -10.23 24.66
N TYR A 89 -0.79 -9.53 23.73
CA TYR A 89 -0.32 -9.41 22.35
C TYR A 89 0.80 -8.36 22.26
N VAL A 90 2.00 -8.81 21.90
CA VAL A 90 3.21 -7.97 21.87
C VAL A 90 3.53 -7.57 20.43
N VAL A 91 3.59 -6.26 20.17
CA VAL A 91 3.95 -5.69 18.87
C VAL A 91 5.28 -4.93 18.98
N LEU A 92 6.31 -5.41 18.29
CA LEU A 92 7.58 -4.71 18.15
C LEU A 92 7.60 -3.92 16.83
N ILE A 93 7.79 -2.61 16.92
CA ILE A 93 7.86 -1.73 15.74
C ILE A 93 9.32 -1.45 15.39
N VAL A 94 9.73 -1.87 14.20
CA VAL A 94 11.10 -1.72 13.68
C VAL A 94 11.13 -0.82 12.43
N GLY A 95 12.30 -0.25 12.12
CA GLY A 95 12.51 0.56 10.92
C GLY A 95 13.53 1.69 11.10
N VAL A 96 13.89 2.35 10.02
CA VAL A 96 14.88 3.46 10.02
C VAL A 96 14.31 4.76 10.60
N ASN A 97 15.16 5.75 10.84
CA ASN A 97 14.74 7.05 11.38
C ASN A 97 13.87 7.80 10.35
N GLY A 98 12.85 8.52 10.85
CA GLY A 98 11.97 9.35 10.02
C GLY A 98 10.77 8.63 9.36
N THR A 99 10.67 7.30 9.42
CA THR A 99 9.54 6.53 8.81
C THR A 99 8.25 6.55 9.63
N GLY A 100 8.22 7.26 10.75
CA GLY A 100 7.02 7.42 11.58
C GLY A 100 6.76 6.33 12.61
N LYS A 101 7.76 5.53 13.00
CA LYS A 101 7.64 4.45 14.01
C LYS A 101 6.86 4.86 15.28
N THR A 102 7.30 5.93 15.94
CA THR A 102 6.69 6.44 17.18
C THR A 102 5.25 6.91 16.94
N THR A 103 5.00 7.62 15.84
CA THR A 103 3.66 8.05 15.43
C THR A 103 2.73 6.86 15.18
N THR A 104 3.24 5.81 14.53
CA THR A 104 2.49 4.57 14.28
C THR A 104 2.20 3.83 15.59
N ALA A 105 3.17 3.77 16.52
CA ALA A 105 2.97 3.19 17.85
C ALA A 105 1.81 3.89 18.61
N ALA A 106 1.80 5.22 18.62
CA ALA A 106 0.74 6.00 19.26
C ALA A 106 -0.62 5.80 18.59
N LYS A 107 -0.66 5.75 17.24
CA LYS A 107 -1.89 5.46 16.49
C LYS A 107 -2.44 4.07 16.79
N LEU A 108 -1.58 3.05 16.85
CA LEU A 108 -1.96 1.69 17.21
C LEU A 108 -2.46 1.61 18.66
N ALA A 109 -1.79 2.29 19.60
CA ALA A 109 -2.24 2.34 20.98
C ALA A 109 -3.63 3.00 21.12
N HIS A 110 -3.86 4.11 20.43
CA HIS A 110 -5.18 4.75 20.38
C HIS A 110 -6.24 3.84 19.75
N TYR A 111 -5.90 3.14 18.66
CA TYR A 111 -6.79 2.19 17.99
C TYR A 111 -7.20 1.02 18.89
N TYR A 112 -6.25 0.38 19.59
CA TYR A 112 -6.60 -0.72 20.50
C TYR A 112 -7.30 -0.24 21.77
N LYS A 113 -6.96 0.95 22.29
CA LYS A 113 -7.67 1.57 23.41
C LYS A 113 -9.11 1.92 23.05
N SER A 114 -9.38 2.38 21.82
CA SER A 114 -10.76 2.66 21.36
C SER A 114 -11.60 1.38 21.16
N MET A 115 -10.95 0.21 21.07
CA MET A 115 -11.60 -1.10 21.16
C MET A 115 -11.76 -1.64 22.59
N GLY A 116 -11.40 -0.85 23.62
CA GLY A 116 -11.49 -1.27 25.02
C GLY A 116 -10.37 -2.20 25.48
N ARG A 117 -9.27 -2.34 24.73
CA ARG A 117 -8.10 -3.13 25.16
C ARG A 117 -7.24 -2.32 26.13
N SER A 118 -6.60 -3.03 27.08
CA SER A 118 -5.50 -2.47 27.86
C SER A 118 -4.24 -2.42 27.00
N VAL A 119 -3.55 -1.28 26.98
CA VAL A 119 -2.36 -1.05 26.15
C VAL A 119 -1.25 -0.47 26.99
N ILE A 120 -0.06 -1.02 26.83
CA ILE A 120 1.18 -0.49 27.41
C ILE A 120 2.10 -0.09 26.25
N LEU A 121 2.59 1.16 26.27
CA LEU A 121 3.62 1.63 25.36
C LEU A 121 4.99 1.53 26.02
N VAL A 122 5.95 0.89 25.34
CA VAL A 122 7.32 0.72 25.81
C VAL A 122 8.27 1.55 24.96
N GLY A 123 8.94 2.52 25.58
CA GLY A 123 9.91 3.40 24.92
C GLY A 123 11.27 2.73 24.72
N ALA A 124 11.36 1.80 23.76
CA ALA A 124 12.59 1.08 23.46
C ALA A 124 13.59 1.87 22.56
N ASP A 125 13.19 3.02 22.00
CA ASP A 125 14.07 3.93 21.23
C ASP A 125 14.86 4.84 22.20
N THR A 126 15.86 4.26 22.88
CA THR A 126 16.62 4.91 23.96
C THR A 126 17.66 5.91 23.47
N TYR A 127 18.01 5.89 22.19
CA TYR A 127 18.97 6.82 21.60
C TYR A 127 18.36 8.21 21.34
N ARG A 128 17.05 8.25 21.04
CA ARG A 128 16.34 9.49 20.73
C ARG A 128 15.58 9.96 21.96
N ALA A 129 16.18 10.84 22.76
CA ALA A 129 15.55 11.40 23.97
C ALA A 129 14.12 11.94 23.72
N ALA A 130 13.88 12.59 22.58
CA ALA A 130 12.57 13.11 22.19
C ALA A 130 11.52 12.03 21.85
N ALA A 131 11.94 10.79 21.56
CA ALA A 131 11.03 9.69 21.25
C ALA A 131 10.23 9.25 22.50
N LEU A 132 10.85 9.34 23.69
CA LEU A 132 10.16 9.09 24.96
C LEU A 132 9.11 10.16 25.23
N GLU A 133 9.42 11.44 25.02
CA GLU A 133 8.45 12.53 25.17
C GLU A 133 7.28 12.42 24.17
N GLN A 134 7.54 11.97 22.94
CA GLN A 134 6.49 11.71 21.94
C GLN A 134 5.58 10.52 22.27
N LEU A 135 6.00 9.60 23.14
CA LEU A 135 5.21 8.45 23.60
C LEU A 135 4.42 8.73 24.88
N LYS A 136 4.75 9.81 25.61
CA LYS A 136 3.96 10.26 26.75
C LYS A 136 2.66 10.89 26.22
N ILE A 137 1.58 10.10 26.25
CA ILE A 137 0.21 10.54 25.95
C ILE A 137 -0.49 10.84 27.27
#